data_AF-A0A087TEX2-F1
#
_entry.id   AF-A0A087TEX2-F1
#
_cell.length_a   1.000
_cell.length_b   1.000
_cell.length_c   1.000
_cell.angle_alpha   90.00
_cell.angle_beta   90.00
_cell.angle_gamma   90.00
#
_symmetry.space_group_name_H-M   'P 1'
#
loop_
_entity.id
_entity.type
_entity.pdbx_description
1 polymer ?
#
loop_
_entity_poly.entity_id
_entity_poly.type
_entity_poly.pdbx_seq_one_letter_code
_entity_poly.pdbx_strand_id
1 'polypeptide(L)'
;MPLVFIGGMPRSGTTLLRVLLDAHPDVRCGEETRVIPRLLGLKSQWLKSPLESRRLKEAGVTPQVLDSAIAAFTLEVIARHGDPASRLCNKD
;
A
#
# COMPACT_ATOMS: atom_id res chain seq x y z
N MET A 1 -9.89 1.46 -10.51
CA MET A 1 -8.80 0.68 -11.13
C MET A 1 -8.59 -0.59 -10.30
N PRO A 2 -8.60 -1.79 -10.88
CA PRO A 2 -8.34 -3.02 -10.13
C PRO A 2 -6.86 -3.09 -9.73
N LEU A 3 -6.58 -3.24 -8.45
CA LEU A 3 -5.23 -3.41 -7.89
C LEU A 3 -5.06 -4.83 -7.35
N VAL A 4 -3.87 -5.41 -7.54
CA VAL A 4 -3.50 -6.69 -6.93
C VAL A 4 -2.50 -6.42 -5.79
N PHE A 5 -2.81 -6.89 -4.59
CA PHE A 5 -1.87 -6.84 -3.47
C PHE A 5 -1.41 -8.25 -3.14
N ILE A 6 -0.10 -8.46 -3.19
CA ILE A 6 0.55 -9.72 -2.82
C ILE A 6 1.18 -9.49 -1.46
N GLY A 7 0.84 -10.34 -0.50
CA GLY A 7 1.40 -10.30 0.85
C GLY A 7 1.63 -11.70 1.40
N GLY A 8 2.19 -11.76 2.60
CA GLY A 8 2.50 -13.00 3.31
C GLY A 8 3.67 -12.80 4.25
N MET A 9 3.98 -13.82 5.06
CA MET A 9 5.21 -13.80 5.85
C MET A 9 6.43 -13.76 4.91
N PRO A 10 7.50 -13.00 5.23
CA PRO A 10 8.74 -13.10 4.49
C PRO A 10 9.20 -14.55 4.36
N ARG A 11 9.80 -14.88 3.20
CA ARG A 11 10.25 -16.24 2.84
C ARG A 11 9.14 -17.26 2.51
N SER A 12 7.89 -16.83 2.33
CA SER A 12 6.77 -17.68 1.88
C SER A 12 6.54 -17.68 0.36
N GLY A 13 7.55 -17.35 -0.46
CA GLY A 13 7.42 -17.37 -1.92
C GLY A 13 6.67 -16.16 -2.54
N THR A 14 6.42 -15.09 -1.78
CA THR A 14 5.73 -13.89 -2.29
C THR A 14 6.47 -13.22 -3.46
N THR A 15 7.81 -13.26 -3.46
CA THR A 15 8.61 -12.80 -4.59
C THR A 15 8.46 -13.70 -5.83
N LEU A 16 8.35 -15.02 -5.67
CA LEU A 16 8.09 -15.91 -6.81
C LEU A 16 6.73 -15.58 -7.42
N LEU A 17 5.71 -15.40 -6.57
CA LEU A 17 4.36 -15.08 -7.03
C LEU A 17 4.31 -13.74 -7.79
N ARG A 18 4.95 -12.68 -7.29
CA ARG A 18 4.97 -11.39 -8.00
C ARG A 18 5.72 -11.48 -9.34
N VAL A 19 6.81 -12.25 -9.39
CA VAL A 19 7.58 -12.45 -10.64
C VAL A 19 6.75 -13.21 -11.68
N LEU A 20 5.99 -14.21 -11.27
CA LEU A 20 5.08 -14.93 -12.17
C LEU A 20 3.99 -14.01 -12.73
N LEU A 21 3.48 -13.07 -11.92
CA LEU A 21 2.51 -12.07 -12.38
C LEU A 21 3.14 -11.00 -13.28
N ASP A 22 4.35 -10.53 -12.97
CA ASP A 22 5.12 -9.59 -13.80
C ASP A 22 5.40 -10.14 -15.21
N ALA A 23 5.41 -11.46 -15.39
CA ALA A 23 5.60 -12.08 -16.71
C ALA A 23 4.37 -11.93 -17.64
N HIS A 24 3.21 -11.54 -17.10
CA HIS A 24 2.02 -11.32 -17.90
C HIS A 24 2.05 -9.93 -18.55
N PRO A 25 1.81 -9.79 -19.87
CA PRO A 25 2.01 -8.52 -20.60
C PRO A 25 1.17 -7.35 -20.08
N ASP A 26 0.01 -7.64 -19.46
CA ASP A 26 -0.90 -6.63 -18.92
C ASP A 26 -0.70 -6.31 -17.43
N VAL A 27 0.22 -6.97 -16.72
CA VAL A 27 0.37 -6.85 -15.27
C VAL A 27 1.76 -6.35 -14.91
N ARG A 28 1.83 -5.37 -14.01
CA ARG A 28 3.09 -4.93 -13.41
C ARG A 28 2.98 -4.83 -11.90
N CYS A 29 3.78 -5.62 -11.19
CA CYS A 29 4.06 -5.57 -9.76
C CYS A 29 5.29 -4.70 -9.45
N GLY A 30 6.45 -5.04 -10.01
CA GLY A 30 7.74 -4.40 -9.67
C GLY A 30 8.34 -4.88 -8.33
N GLU A 31 9.35 -4.16 -7.83
CA GLU A 31 10.04 -4.47 -6.57
C GLU A 31 9.22 -4.10 -5.30
N GLU A 32 9.73 -4.49 -4.13
CA GLU A 32 9.17 -4.08 -2.83
C GLU A 32 9.32 -2.57 -2.64
N THR A 33 8.22 -1.88 -2.29
CA THR A 33 8.24 -0.43 -2.12
C THR A 33 8.81 -0.03 -0.77
N ARG A 34 8.65 -0.88 0.26
CA ARG A 34 9.07 -0.72 1.66
C ARG A 34 8.42 0.46 2.40
N VAL A 35 7.98 1.50 1.69
CA VAL A 35 7.36 2.70 2.23
C VAL A 35 5.88 2.51 2.54
N ILE A 36 5.17 1.70 1.73
CA ILE A 36 3.75 1.39 1.94
C ILE A 36 3.52 0.71 3.28
N PRO A 37 4.19 -0.42 3.63
CA PRO A 37 3.98 -1.07 4.92
C PRO A 37 4.39 -0.18 6.11
N ARG A 38 5.38 0.71 5.94
CA ARG A 38 5.77 1.68 6.98
C ARG A 38 4.67 2.72 7.24
N LEU A 39 4.09 3.28 6.17
CA LEU A 39 2.97 4.23 6.30
C LEU A 39 1.74 3.57 6.93
N LEU A 40 1.42 2.34 6.52
CA LEU A 40 0.33 1.56 7.12
C LEU A 40 0.60 1.26 8.61
N GLY A 41 1.86 1.02 8.98
CA GLY A 41 2.30 0.91 10.36
C GLY A 41 2.03 2.18 11.17
N LEU A 42 2.40 3.36 10.64
CA LEU A 42 2.12 4.66 11.27
C LEU A 42 0.62 4.89 11.46
N LYS A 43 -0.18 4.63 10.42
CA LYS A 43 -1.66 4.68 10.50
C LYS A 43 -2.18 3.79 11.63
N SER A 44 -1.69 2.56 11.71
CA SER A 44 -2.09 1.61 12.75
C SER A 44 -1.77 2.13 14.15
N GLN A 45 -0.61 2.77 14.34
CA GLN A 45 -0.20 3.37 15.61
C GLN A 45 -1.13 4.52 16.03
N TRP A 46 -1.47 5.44 15.11
CA TRP A 46 -2.39 6.54 15.38
C TRP A 46 -3.79 6.04 15.80
N LEU A 47 -4.29 5.00 15.12
CA LEU A 47 -5.60 4.44 15.41
C LEU A 47 -5.64 3.61 16.71
N LYS A 48 -4.54 2.93 17.05
CA LYS A 48 -4.42 2.13 18.28
C LYS A 48 -4.25 2.99 19.53
N SER A 49 -3.72 4.21 19.41
CA SER A 49 -3.57 5.14 20.53
C SER A 49 -4.87 5.92 20.76
N PRO A 50 -5.60 5.71 21.89
CA PRO A 50 -6.85 6.42 22.14
C PRO A 50 -6.66 7.93 22.33
N LEU A 51 -5.51 8.34 22.87
CA LEU A 51 -5.17 9.76 23.02
C LEU A 51 -4.95 10.41 21.65
N GLU A 52 -4.16 9.77 20.79
CA GLU A 52 -3.83 10.33 19.47
C GLU A 52 -5.04 10.31 18.54
N SER A 53 -5.80 9.22 18.53
CA SER A 53 -7.04 9.10 17.76
C SER A 53 -8.06 10.19 18.14
N ARG A 54 -8.15 10.58 19.42
CA ARG A 54 -8.98 11.71 19.85
C ARG A 54 -8.45 13.05 19.34
N ARG A 55 -7.15 13.31 19.50
CA ARG A 55 -6.49 14.53 19.01
C ARG A 55 -6.70 14.74 17.51
N LEU A 56 -6.51 13.70 16.72
CA LEU A 56 -6.71 13.74 15.27
C LEU A 56 -8.16 14.09 14.92
N LYS A 57 -9.14 13.46 15.59
CA LYS A 57 -10.56 13.78 15.38
C LYS A 57 -10.92 15.21 15.77
N GLU A 58 -10.43 15.69 16.91
CA GLU A 58 -10.64 17.07 17.38
C GLU A 58 -10.00 18.10 16.44
N ALA A 59 -8.89 17.74 15.78
CA ALA A 59 -8.24 18.55 14.76
C ALA A 59 -8.91 18.46 13.36
N GLY A 60 -10.02 17.73 13.23
CA GLY A 60 -10.72 17.53 11.95
C GLY A 60 -10.07 16.50 11.02
N VAL A 61 -9.01 15.81 11.47
CA VAL A 61 -8.38 14.68 10.76
C VAL A 61 -9.21 13.43 11.05
N THR A 62 -10.37 13.33 10.40
CA THR A 62 -11.28 12.20 10.56
C THR A 62 -10.68 10.93 9.94
N PRO A 63 -11.21 9.73 10.30
CA PRO A 63 -10.81 8.48 9.64
C PRO A 63 -10.91 8.56 8.11
N GLN A 64 -11.93 9.23 7.57
CA GLN A 64 -12.13 9.38 6.13
C GLN A 64 -11.07 10.25 5.47
N VAL A 65 -10.65 11.34 6.12
CA VAL A 65 -9.55 12.19 5.64
C VAL A 65 -8.26 11.39 5.62
N LEU A 66 -7.99 10.66 6.70
CA LEU A 66 -6.79 9.83 6.84
C LEU A 66 -6.75 8.70 5.81
N ASP A 67 -7.87 8.02 5.61
CA ASP A 67 -8.03 6.95 4.61
C ASP A 67 -7.79 7.49 3.19
N SER A 68 -8.36 8.64 2.87
CA SER A 68 -8.21 9.28 1.56
C SER A 68 -6.75 9.68 1.28
N ALA A 69 -6.07 10.28 2.28
CA ALA A 69 -4.68 10.67 2.16
C ALA A 69 -3.74 9.47 1.97
N ILE A 70 -3.97 8.40 2.73
CA ILE A 70 -3.17 7.17 2.64
C ILE A 70 -3.44 6.45 1.32
N ALA A 71 -4.69 6.38 0.87
CA ALA A 71 -5.03 5.80 -0.42
C ALA A 71 -4.32 6.55 -1.55
N ALA A 72 -4.32 7.89 -1.53
CA ALA A 72 -3.63 8.70 -2.54
C ALA A 72 -2.12 8.47 -2.54
N PHE A 73 -1.48 8.45 -1.36
CA PHE A 73 -0.05 8.14 -1.24
C PHE A 73 0.27 6.74 -1.78
N THR A 74 -0.49 5.73 -1.37
CA THR A 74 -0.30 4.35 -1.81
C THR A 74 -0.48 4.23 -3.32
N LEU A 75 -1.51 4.87 -3.90
CA LEU A 75 -1.74 4.83 -5.34
C LEU A 75 -0.60 5.50 -6.12
N GLU A 76 -0.09 6.64 -5.65
CA GLU A 76 0.99 7.36 -6.33
C GLU A 76 2.27 6.52 -6.34
N VAL A 77 2.63 5.91 -5.20
CA VAL A 77 3.76 4.99 -5.13
C VAL A 77 3.56 3.86 -6.14
N ILE A 78 2.45 3.11 -6.05
CA ILE A 78 2.15 1.97 -6.92
C ILE A 78 2.19 2.38 -8.40
N ALA A 79 1.62 3.52 -8.76
CA ALA A 79 1.54 3.98 -10.15
C ALA A 79 2.89 4.44 -10.72
N ARG A 80 3.77 5.02 -9.90
CA ARG A 80 4.99 5.71 -10.38
C ARG A 80 6.30 4.99 -10.13
N HIS A 81 6.35 3.97 -9.27
CA HIS A 81 7.61 3.28 -8.95
C HIS A 81 8.10 2.30 -10.04
N GLY A 82 7.41 2.20 -11.17
CA GLY A 82 7.77 1.33 -12.28
C GLY A 82 6.96 1.64 -13.53
N ASP A 83 7.06 0.78 -14.54
CA ASP A 83 6.41 0.99 -15.84
C ASP A 83 4.87 0.99 -15.75
N PRO A 84 4.19 1.71 -16.66
CA PRO A 84 2.73 1.67 -16.75
C PRO A 84 2.25 0.30 -17.24
N ALA A 85 1.13 -0.18 -16.70
CA ALA A 85 0.47 -1.39 -17.15
C ALA A 85 -1.06 -1.30 -16.95
N SER A 86 -1.80 -2.11 -17.70
CA SER A 86 -3.27 -2.19 -17.60
C SER A 86 -3.74 -2.61 -16.20
N ARG A 87 -2.96 -3.44 -15.51
CA ARG A 87 -3.20 -3.89 -14.13
C ARG A 87 -1.96 -3.64 -13.29
N LEU A 88 -2.14 -2.84 -12.25
CA LEU A 88 -1.08 -2.57 -11.29
C LEU A 88 -1.17 -3.54 -10.13
N CYS A 89 -0.01 -3.96 -9.67
CA CYS A 89 0.20 -4.88 -8.58
C CYS A 89 1.22 -4.28 -7.61
N ASN A 90 1.14 -4.67 -6.33
CA ASN A 90 2.11 -4.32 -5.32
C ASN A 90 2.41 -5.55 -4.46
N LYS A 91 3.69 -5.78 -4.17
CA LYS A 91 4.15 -6.82 -3.25
C LYS A 91 5.06 -6.19 -2.21
N ASP A 92 4.61 -6.22 -0.96
CA ASP A 92 5.36 -5.78 0.21
C ASP A 92 5.25 -6.80 1.35
#